data_AF-A0A965RTE1-F1
#
_entry.id   AF-A0A965RTE1-F1
#
_cell.length_a   1.000
_cell.length_b   1.000
_cell.length_c   1.000
_cell.angle_alpha   90.00
_cell.angle_beta   90.00
_cell.angle_gamma   90.00
#
_symmetry.space_group_name_H-M   'P 1'
#
loop_
_entity.id
_entity.type
_entity.pdbx_description
1 polymer ?
#
loop_
_entity_poly.entity_id
_entity_poly.type
_entity_poly.pdbx_seq_one_letter_code
_entity_poly.pdbx_strand_id
1 'polypeptide(L)'
;MTALEKSPPRKTEINKTGSPVVILLLESFVDPLDFRIRFDRDPIPNFREFAKRHGLFYAQVPGFGGSTENTTFELLTGAPIYHLPKDTKPNVHYIRRPLDSIVRSFQSSGYRSIGLHNFHGWAWRRNLVWPWLGFESIQFGPDFEQVALNEQDWPTSDKPLFDAIERELLKPDILPPFIYAVSVATHGPYRSRSGNQQERVQVLDSPAELQVTDWHIDRLEDYVSRLSVLDRELKPLFEAIERSGARFLILGDHHPSPSLSFTHHLGPPGTPKFQSTEPRLHLTPAIVDRMTHRRWARKDPFPGHCVGLEFSSALGISLSRLQTIFHKRCSFEREVASSKHSKEEKNLVYDLLFSELGLEPK
;
A
#
# COMPACT_ATOMS: atom_id res chain seq x y z
N MET A 1 40.39 7.87 49.97
CA MET A 1 40.49 7.96 48.49
C MET A 1 39.68 6.82 47.89
N THR A 2 38.39 7.05 47.67
CA THR A 2 37.46 6.09 47.06
C THR A 2 37.46 6.34 45.56
N ALA A 3 38.03 5.41 44.79
CA ALA A 3 38.01 5.47 43.33
C ALA A 3 36.58 5.21 42.83
N LEU A 4 35.97 6.23 42.22
CA LEU A 4 34.77 6.10 41.40
C LEU A 4 35.11 5.26 40.17
N GLU A 5 34.71 3.98 40.17
CA GLU A 5 34.66 3.19 38.94
C GLU A 5 33.65 3.83 37.98
N LYS A 6 34.17 4.50 36.96
CA LYS A 6 33.37 4.92 35.81
C LYS A 6 32.90 3.66 35.10
N SER A 7 31.61 3.37 35.21
CA SER A 7 30.91 2.40 34.39
C SER A 7 31.30 2.60 32.91
N PRO A 8 31.62 1.52 32.17
CA PRO A 8 32.03 1.62 30.78
C PRO A 8 30.93 2.32 29.97
N PRO A 9 31.27 3.10 28.93
CA PRO A 9 30.27 3.72 28.08
C PRO A 9 29.35 2.63 27.58
N ARG A 10 28.05 2.78 27.89
CA ARG A 10 26.98 1.94 27.38
C ARG A 10 27.17 1.89 25.86
N LYS A 11 27.51 0.71 25.34
CA LYS A 11 27.67 0.47 23.90
C LYS A 11 26.43 1.06 23.22
N THR A 12 26.59 2.20 22.57
CA THR A 12 25.68 2.63 21.52
C THR A 12 25.78 1.54 20.47
N GLU A 13 24.79 0.64 20.43
CA GLU A 13 24.67 -0.34 19.38
C GLU A 13 24.70 0.39 18.04
N ILE A 14 25.80 0.20 17.32
CA ILE A 14 25.89 0.53 15.92
C ILE A 14 24.89 -0.37 15.20
N ASN A 15 23.93 0.26 14.52
CA ASN A 15 22.94 -0.32 13.62
C ASN A 15 23.44 -1.58 12.88
N LYS A 16 22.79 -2.72 13.11
CA LYS A 16 22.79 -3.84 12.14
C LYS A 16 21.53 -3.75 11.30
N THR A 17 21.67 -3.30 10.05
CA THR A 17 20.73 -3.57 8.96
C THR A 17 20.69 -5.10 8.75
N GLY A 18 19.70 -5.77 9.34
CA GLY A 18 19.64 -7.24 9.38
C GLY A 18 18.24 -7.85 9.56
N SER A 19 17.23 -7.07 9.94
CA SER A 19 15.84 -7.55 9.95
C SER A 19 15.27 -7.58 8.53
N PRO A 20 14.47 -8.61 8.18
CA PRO A 20 13.63 -8.58 6.99
C PRO A 20 12.75 -7.32 6.94
N VAL A 21 12.38 -6.90 5.74
CA VAL A 21 11.50 -5.74 5.52
C VAL A 21 10.35 -6.17 4.60
N VAL A 22 9.11 -5.84 4.98
CA VAL A 22 7.91 -6.14 4.20
C VAL A 22 7.13 -4.86 3.92
N ILE A 23 6.89 -4.58 2.65
CA ILE A 23 5.89 -3.60 2.21
C ILE A 23 4.77 -4.38 1.52
N LEU A 24 3.55 -4.30 2.05
CA LEU A 24 2.39 -5.00 1.52
C LEU A 24 1.29 -3.99 1.16
N LEU A 25 0.92 -3.97 -0.13
CA LEU A 25 -0.28 -3.28 -0.59
C LEU A 25 -1.46 -4.27 -0.59
N LEU A 26 -2.52 -3.88 0.08
CA LEU A 26 -3.79 -4.59 0.11
C LEU A 26 -4.73 -3.96 -0.92
N GLU A 27 -5.16 -4.75 -1.90
CA GLU A 27 -6.04 -4.31 -2.97
C GLU A 27 -7.37 -3.77 -2.42
N SER A 28 -7.77 -2.59 -2.90
CA SER A 28 -9.04 -1.97 -2.55
C SER A 28 -9.35 -1.96 -1.04
N PHE A 29 -8.34 -1.89 -0.16
CA PHE A 29 -8.53 -2.08 1.28
C PHE A 29 -8.80 -0.75 2.01
N VAL A 30 -9.93 -0.68 2.72
CA VAL A 30 -10.31 0.43 3.60
C VAL A 30 -10.92 -0.09 4.89
N ASP A 31 -11.05 0.75 5.93
CA ASP A 31 -11.81 0.37 7.12
C ASP A 31 -13.33 0.42 6.79
N PRO A 32 -14.05 -0.71 6.81
CA PRO A 32 -15.48 -0.72 6.48
C PRO A 32 -16.33 0.15 7.40
N LEU A 33 -15.84 0.43 8.62
CA LEU A 33 -16.56 1.27 9.57
C LEU A 33 -16.53 2.76 9.16
N ASP A 34 -15.61 3.17 8.28
CA ASP A 34 -15.59 4.53 7.72
C ASP A 34 -16.82 4.83 6.85
N PHE A 35 -17.54 3.80 6.39
CA PHE A 35 -18.82 3.96 5.69
C PHE A 35 -19.98 4.37 6.58
N ARG A 36 -19.82 4.34 7.92
CA ARG A 36 -20.91 4.57 8.89
C ARG A 36 -22.10 3.61 8.74
N ILE A 37 -21.85 2.43 8.18
CA ILE A 37 -22.82 1.34 8.02
C ILE A 37 -22.58 0.31 9.12
N ARG A 38 -23.68 -0.22 9.69
CA ARG A 38 -23.62 -1.24 10.74
C ARG A 38 -23.68 -2.62 10.12
N PHE A 39 -22.69 -3.46 10.43
CA PHE A 39 -22.60 -4.85 9.98
C PHE A 39 -22.97 -5.83 11.10
N ASP A 40 -23.30 -7.07 10.75
CA ASP A 40 -23.58 -8.17 11.69
C ASP A 40 -22.37 -8.56 12.54
N ARG A 41 -21.18 -8.32 11.99
CA ARG A 41 -19.89 -8.49 12.65
C ARG A 41 -18.89 -7.48 12.09
N ASP A 42 -17.83 -7.26 12.85
CA ASP A 42 -16.67 -6.54 12.38
C ASP A 42 -15.99 -7.28 11.21
N PRO A 43 -15.84 -6.67 10.02
CA PRO A 43 -15.26 -7.38 8.87
C PRO A 43 -13.72 -7.49 8.93
N ILE A 44 -13.01 -6.67 9.71
CA ILE A 44 -11.53 -6.66 9.75
C ILE A 44 -10.94 -6.71 11.17
N PRO A 45 -11.36 -7.65 12.04
CA PRO A 45 -10.96 -7.67 13.44
C PRO A 45 -9.47 -7.91 13.66
N ASN A 46 -8.81 -8.74 12.82
CA ASN A 46 -7.40 -9.06 12.99
C ASN A 46 -6.51 -7.87 12.62
N PHE A 47 -6.82 -7.17 11.52
CA PHE A 47 -6.16 -5.93 11.13
C PHE A 47 -6.31 -4.89 12.23
N ARG A 48 -7.51 -4.71 12.79
CA ARG A 48 -7.72 -3.72 13.85
C ARG A 48 -6.94 -4.05 15.11
N GLU A 49 -6.88 -5.33 15.49
CA GLU A 49 -6.08 -5.74 16.64
C GLU A 49 -4.57 -5.56 16.40
N PHE A 50 -4.09 -5.89 15.20
CA PHE A 50 -2.71 -5.61 14.80
C PHE A 50 -2.41 -4.10 14.81
N ALA A 51 -3.32 -3.28 14.29
CA ALA A 51 -3.22 -1.83 14.28
C ALA A 51 -3.20 -1.21 15.69
N LYS A 52 -3.96 -1.73 16.65
CA LYS A 52 -3.88 -1.29 18.06
C LYS A 52 -2.50 -1.54 18.67
N ARG A 53 -1.87 -2.67 18.31
CA ARG A 53 -0.54 -3.05 18.78
C ARG A 53 0.56 -2.27 18.06
N HIS A 54 0.36 -1.92 16.80
CA HIS A 54 1.42 -1.37 15.94
C HIS A 54 1.27 0.12 15.54
N GLY A 55 0.11 0.71 15.76
CA GLY A 55 -0.22 2.07 15.31
C GLY A 55 -0.88 2.08 13.94
N LEU A 56 -1.91 2.92 13.82
CA LEU A 56 -2.69 3.15 12.61
C LEU A 56 -2.48 4.59 12.14
N PHE A 57 -2.32 4.78 10.84
CA PHE A 57 -2.42 6.09 10.20
C PHE A 57 -3.16 5.95 8.86
N TYR A 58 -3.45 7.09 8.23
CA TYR A 58 -4.07 7.11 6.90
C TYR A 58 -3.11 7.73 5.89
N ALA A 59 -2.94 7.05 4.75
CA ALA A 59 -2.18 7.55 3.61
C ALA A 59 -3.13 8.16 2.57
N GLN A 60 -2.74 9.29 2.00
CA GLN A 60 -3.42 9.89 0.86
C GLN A 60 -2.87 9.31 -0.44
N VAL A 61 -3.55 8.30 -0.99
CA VAL A 61 -3.13 7.55 -2.17
C VAL A 61 -3.67 8.17 -3.48
N PRO A 62 -2.96 8.02 -4.61
CA PRO A 62 -3.33 8.67 -5.86
C PRO A 62 -4.52 8.01 -6.58
N GLY A 63 -4.88 6.77 -6.21
CA GLY A 63 -5.95 6.00 -6.83
C GLY A 63 -7.31 6.17 -6.14
N PHE A 64 -8.38 6.00 -6.92
CA PHE A 64 -9.75 5.80 -6.42
C PHE A 64 -10.46 4.78 -7.33
N GLY A 65 -10.92 3.67 -6.76
CA GLY A 65 -11.61 2.62 -7.51
C GLY A 65 -10.75 1.83 -8.49
N GLY A 66 -9.43 1.99 -8.42
CA GLY A 66 -8.45 1.36 -9.29
C GLY A 66 -7.11 2.10 -9.25
N SER A 67 -6.18 1.64 -10.10
CA SER A 67 -4.85 2.24 -10.27
C SER A 67 -3.82 1.89 -9.19
N THR A 68 -3.83 0.66 -8.68
CA THR A 68 -2.82 0.11 -7.76
C THR A 68 -1.37 0.44 -8.15
N GLU A 69 -1.06 0.49 -9.45
CA GLU A 69 0.27 0.81 -9.96
C GLU A 69 0.67 2.27 -9.72
N ASN A 70 -0.29 3.19 -9.59
CA ASN A 70 -0.01 4.57 -9.22
C ASN A 70 0.45 4.65 -7.77
N THR A 71 -0.25 3.96 -6.86
CA THR A 71 0.17 3.87 -5.45
C THR A 71 1.52 3.14 -5.35
N THR A 72 1.73 2.08 -6.12
CA THR A 72 3.04 1.39 -6.22
C THR A 72 4.14 2.35 -6.68
N PHE A 73 3.90 3.13 -7.73
CA PHE A 73 4.86 4.06 -8.29
C PHE A 73 5.24 5.14 -7.27
N GLU A 74 4.24 5.80 -6.68
CA GLU A 74 4.46 6.82 -5.66
C GLU A 74 5.23 6.25 -4.46
N LEU A 75 4.84 5.05 -3.98
CA LEU A 75 5.46 4.44 -2.82
C LEU A 75 6.92 4.04 -3.08
N LEU A 76 7.22 3.46 -4.25
CA LEU A 76 8.55 2.93 -4.53
C LEU A 76 9.54 3.98 -5.05
N THR A 77 9.06 5.05 -5.68
CA THR A 77 9.95 6.10 -6.24
C THR A 77 9.99 7.35 -5.38
N GLY A 78 8.95 7.56 -4.58
CA GLY A 78 8.70 8.82 -3.89
C GLY A 78 8.25 9.97 -4.78
N ALA A 79 8.07 9.70 -6.07
CA ALA A 79 7.77 10.72 -7.06
C ALA A 79 6.24 10.91 -7.15
N PRO A 80 5.74 12.13 -6.88
CA PRO A 80 4.31 12.37 -6.92
C PRO A 80 3.75 12.41 -8.34
N ILE A 81 2.52 11.94 -8.53
CA ILE A 81 1.84 12.01 -9.83
C ILE A 81 0.75 13.09 -9.92
N TYR A 82 0.52 13.85 -8.84
CA TYR A 82 -0.55 14.86 -8.76
C TYR A 82 -0.41 16.04 -9.74
N HIS A 83 0.72 16.17 -10.43
CA HIS A 83 0.97 17.16 -11.50
C HIS A 83 0.93 16.59 -12.91
N LEU A 84 0.80 15.27 -13.05
CA LEU A 84 0.66 14.64 -14.35
C LEU A 84 -0.79 14.74 -14.85
N PRO A 85 -1.04 14.57 -16.17
CA PRO A 85 -2.39 14.57 -16.71
C PRO A 85 -3.29 13.58 -15.95
N LYS A 86 -4.59 13.90 -15.88
CA LYS A 86 -5.60 12.96 -15.38
C LYS A 86 -5.47 11.63 -16.12
N ASP A 87 -5.76 10.52 -15.42
CA ASP A 87 -5.59 9.15 -15.91
C ASP A 87 -4.16 8.70 -16.21
N THR A 88 -3.18 9.43 -15.68
CA THR A 88 -1.79 8.99 -15.73
C THR A 88 -1.60 7.64 -15.07
N LYS A 89 -1.05 6.69 -15.84
CA LYS A 89 -0.54 5.41 -15.36
C LYS A 89 0.97 5.35 -15.68
N PRO A 90 1.88 5.70 -14.75
CA PRO A 90 3.30 5.84 -15.05
C PRO A 90 3.92 4.63 -15.73
N ASN A 91 3.59 3.42 -15.25
CA ASN A 91 4.06 2.17 -15.84
C ASN A 91 3.68 2.03 -17.32
N VAL A 92 2.49 2.48 -17.71
CA VAL A 92 1.97 2.34 -19.08
C VAL A 92 2.46 3.49 -19.96
N HIS A 93 2.36 4.71 -19.45
CA HIS A 93 2.54 5.93 -20.23
C HIS A 93 3.99 6.40 -20.29
N TYR A 94 4.79 6.17 -19.25
CA TYR A 94 6.06 6.88 -19.07
C TYR A 94 7.30 6.01 -18.86
N ILE A 95 7.19 4.85 -18.21
CA ILE A 95 8.38 4.06 -17.85
C ILE A 95 8.84 3.17 -19.02
N ARG A 96 10.11 3.34 -19.41
CA ARG A 96 10.80 2.62 -20.52
C ARG A 96 12.22 2.15 -20.20
N ARG A 97 12.75 2.53 -19.06
CA ARG A 97 14.13 2.26 -18.67
C ARG A 97 14.25 2.09 -17.14
N PRO A 98 15.38 1.56 -16.64
CA PRO A 98 15.68 1.59 -15.23
C PRO A 98 15.48 2.98 -14.62
N LEU A 99 14.80 3.01 -13.48
CA LEU A 99 14.52 4.22 -12.72
C LEU A 99 15.01 4.08 -11.28
N ASP A 100 15.21 5.23 -10.65
CA ASP A 100 15.53 5.31 -9.24
C ASP A 100 14.33 4.89 -8.38
N SER A 101 14.58 4.10 -7.33
CA SER A 101 13.54 3.58 -6.45
C SER A 101 14.12 3.11 -5.11
N ILE A 102 13.28 3.05 -4.07
CA ILE A 102 13.69 2.54 -2.75
C ILE A 102 14.16 1.09 -2.81
N VAL A 103 13.73 0.32 -3.82
CA VAL A 103 14.20 -1.07 -4.05
C VAL A 103 15.71 -1.07 -4.21
N ARG A 104 16.25 -0.15 -5.02
CA ARG A 104 17.71 0.01 -5.24
C ARG A 104 18.43 0.50 -3.99
N SER A 105 17.77 1.32 -3.19
CA SER A 105 18.31 1.83 -1.93
C SER A 105 18.42 0.72 -0.88
N PHE A 106 17.44 -0.18 -0.82
CA PHE A 106 17.52 -1.40 0.00
C PHE A 106 18.63 -2.33 -0.49
N GLN A 107 18.76 -2.56 -1.80
CA GLN A 107 19.86 -3.35 -2.38
C GLN A 107 21.23 -2.79 -2.00
N SER A 108 21.42 -1.48 -2.18
CA SER A 108 22.66 -0.78 -1.80
C SER A 108 22.94 -0.83 -0.29
N SER A 109 21.91 -1.10 0.52
CA SER A 109 21.99 -1.30 1.97
C SER A 109 22.12 -2.78 2.38
N GLY A 110 22.36 -3.69 1.42
CA GLY A 110 22.64 -5.10 1.68
C GLY A 110 21.40 -6.01 1.77
N TYR A 111 20.27 -5.60 1.20
CA TYR A 111 19.06 -6.43 1.11
C TYR A 111 18.95 -7.15 -0.23
N ARG A 112 18.41 -8.37 -0.23
CA ARG A 112 17.91 -9.01 -1.46
C ARG A 112 16.48 -8.55 -1.72
N SER A 113 16.19 -8.13 -2.95
CA SER A 113 14.91 -7.51 -3.31
C SER A 113 13.95 -8.48 -3.98
N ILE A 114 12.72 -8.55 -3.48
CA ILE A 114 11.70 -9.50 -3.93
C ILE A 114 10.40 -8.76 -4.24
N GLY A 115 9.86 -8.95 -5.44
CA GLY A 115 8.53 -8.50 -5.83
C GLY A 115 7.55 -9.67 -5.91
N LEU A 116 6.42 -9.60 -5.21
CA LEU A 116 5.41 -10.66 -5.19
C LEU A 116 4.03 -10.11 -5.59
N HIS A 117 3.36 -10.77 -6.54
CA HIS A 117 1.99 -10.41 -6.92
C HIS A 117 1.23 -11.64 -7.41
N ASN A 118 0.15 -12.02 -6.73
CA ASN A 118 -0.63 -13.23 -7.06
C ASN A 118 -1.52 -13.11 -8.30
N PHE A 119 -1.23 -12.17 -9.19
CA PHE A 119 -1.86 -12.03 -10.49
C PHE A 119 -0.81 -11.85 -11.60
N HIS A 120 -1.26 -11.84 -12.85
CA HIS A 120 -0.35 -11.84 -13.98
C HIS A 120 0.56 -10.61 -14.05
N GLY A 121 1.84 -10.83 -14.32
CA GLY A 121 2.83 -9.75 -14.43
C GLY A 121 2.61 -8.78 -15.59
N TRP A 122 1.86 -9.16 -16.63
CA TRP A 122 1.51 -8.22 -17.71
C TRP A 122 0.55 -7.12 -17.22
N ALA A 123 -0.20 -7.35 -16.14
CA ALA A 123 -1.08 -6.34 -15.56
C ALA A 123 -0.24 -5.13 -15.14
N TRP A 124 -0.63 -3.95 -15.62
CA TRP A 124 0.11 -2.70 -15.45
C TRP A 124 1.60 -2.76 -15.88
N ARG A 125 1.96 -3.64 -16.81
CA ARG A 125 3.34 -3.85 -17.29
C ARG A 125 4.33 -4.17 -16.17
N ARG A 126 3.90 -4.79 -15.06
CA ARG A 126 4.78 -5.10 -13.91
C ARG A 126 5.98 -5.96 -14.31
N ASN A 127 5.79 -6.91 -15.22
CA ASN A 127 6.86 -7.76 -15.76
C ASN A 127 7.99 -6.98 -16.46
N LEU A 128 7.72 -5.77 -16.94
CA LEU A 128 8.75 -4.89 -17.50
C LEU A 128 9.25 -3.88 -16.46
N VAL A 129 8.34 -3.30 -15.68
CA VAL A 129 8.65 -2.19 -14.77
C VAL A 129 9.33 -2.64 -13.48
N TRP A 130 8.96 -3.78 -12.90
CA TRP A 130 9.57 -4.27 -11.66
C TRP A 130 11.07 -4.56 -11.79
N PRO A 131 11.55 -5.19 -12.89
CA PRO A 131 12.99 -5.26 -13.16
C PRO A 131 13.65 -3.89 -13.28
N TRP A 132 12.98 -2.91 -13.91
CA TRP A 132 13.50 -1.54 -14.04
C TRP A 132 13.50 -0.76 -12.71
N LEU A 133 12.59 -1.07 -11.80
CA LEU A 133 12.62 -0.56 -10.42
C LEU A 133 13.77 -1.19 -9.62
N GLY A 134 14.23 -2.39 -9.99
CA GLY A 134 15.42 -3.01 -9.42
C GLY A 134 15.18 -4.35 -8.72
N PHE A 135 13.97 -4.91 -8.73
CA PHE A 135 13.71 -6.21 -8.09
C PHE A 135 14.57 -7.33 -8.72
N GLU A 136 15.26 -8.10 -7.87
CA GLU A 136 16.10 -9.23 -8.28
C GLU A 136 15.31 -10.53 -8.47
N SER A 137 14.35 -10.78 -7.58
CA SER A 137 13.44 -11.92 -7.67
C SER A 137 12.02 -11.42 -7.79
N ILE A 138 11.26 -11.98 -8.73
CA ILE A 138 9.88 -11.60 -8.98
C ILE A 138 9.06 -12.87 -9.15
N GLN A 139 7.91 -12.95 -8.49
CA GLN A 139 6.91 -13.99 -8.69
C GLN A 139 5.56 -13.35 -9.02
N PHE A 140 4.94 -13.85 -10.09
CA PHE A 140 3.60 -13.49 -10.52
C PHE A 140 2.65 -14.67 -10.35
N GLY A 141 1.34 -14.46 -10.57
CA GLY A 141 0.29 -15.48 -10.40
C GLY A 141 0.66 -16.91 -10.82
N PRO A 142 1.19 -17.14 -12.04
CA PRO A 142 1.60 -18.48 -12.49
C PRO A 142 2.72 -19.16 -11.70
N ASP A 143 3.50 -18.39 -10.94
CA ASP A 143 4.61 -18.89 -10.12
C ASP A 143 4.15 -19.34 -8.72
N PHE A 144 2.90 -19.02 -8.33
CA PHE A 144 2.32 -19.44 -7.05
C PHE A 144 1.59 -20.77 -7.19
N GLU A 145 1.70 -21.61 -6.17
CA GLU A 145 0.89 -22.83 -6.07
C GLU A 145 -0.58 -22.47 -5.79
N GLN A 146 -1.50 -23.02 -6.59
CA GLN A 146 -2.93 -23.04 -6.30
C GLN A 146 -3.60 -21.67 -6.12
N VAL A 147 -3.36 -20.72 -7.04
CA VAL A 147 -4.15 -19.47 -7.09
C VAL A 147 -5.55 -19.78 -7.64
N ALA A 148 -6.54 -19.86 -6.76
CA ALA A 148 -7.94 -20.03 -7.16
C ALA A 148 -8.48 -18.75 -7.80
N LEU A 149 -9.06 -18.87 -9.00
CA LEU A 149 -9.62 -17.75 -9.75
C LEU A 149 -11.15 -17.80 -9.75
N ASN A 150 -11.79 -16.63 -9.82
CA ASN A 150 -13.22 -16.52 -10.09
C ASN A 150 -13.51 -16.58 -11.61
N GLU A 151 -14.79 -16.51 -11.98
CA GLU A 151 -15.26 -16.52 -13.37
C GLU A 151 -14.76 -15.35 -14.24
N GLN A 152 -14.07 -14.36 -13.66
CA GLN A 152 -13.46 -13.22 -14.35
C GLN A 152 -11.93 -13.27 -14.29
N ASP A 153 -11.37 -14.45 -14.00
CA ASP A 153 -9.93 -14.71 -13.90
C ASP A 153 -9.22 -13.92 -12.78
N TRP A 154 -9.96 -13.39 -11.80
CA TRP A 154 -9.33 -12.73 -10.64
C TRP A 154 -9.07 -13.73 -9.50
N PRO A 155 -7.91 -13.63 -8.82
CA PRO A 155 -7.66 -14.33 -7.56
C PRO A 155 -8.80 -14.16 -6.55
N THR A 156 -9.15 -15.26 -5.87
CA THR A 156 -10.21 -15.29 -4.84
C THR A 156 -9.67 -15.42 -3.42
N SER A 157 -8.36 -15.62 -3.28
CA SER A 157 -7.63 -15.75 -2.02
C SER A 157 -6.23 -15.14 -2.18
N ASP A 158 -5.79 -14.41 -1.16
CA ASP A 158 -4.44 -13.87 -1.06
C ASP A 158 -3.52 -14.80 -0.25
N LYS A 159 -4.03 -15.92 0.26
CA LYS A 159 -3.25 -16.92 1.01
C LYS A 159 -1.96 -17.36 0.29
N PRO A 160 -1.95 -17.71 -1.02
CA PRO A 160 -0.70 -18.10 -1.69
C PRO A 160 0.36 -16.99 -1.68
N LEU A 161 -0.06 -15.72 -1.75
CA LEU A 161 0.83 -14.56 -1.64
C LEU A 161 1.40 -14.47 -0.22
N PHE A 162 0.55 -14.59 0.80
CA PHE A 162 0.95 -14.47 2.20
C PHE A 162 1.84 -15.64 2.64
N ASP A 163 1.56 -16.85 2.18
CA ASP A 163 2.42 -18.02 2.39
C ASP A 163 3.80 -17.80 1.75
N ALA A 164 3.87 -17.15 0.58
CA ALA A 164 5.15 -16.82 -0.05
C ALA A 164 5.94 -15.78 0.76
N ILE A 165 5.28 -14.75 1.28
CA ILE A 165 5.91 -13.78 2.19
C ILE A 165 6.45 -14.51 3.43
N GLU A 166 5.64 -15.37 4.07
CA GLU A 166 6.06 -16.14 5.24
C GLU A 166 7.25 -17.04 4.93
N ARG A 167 7.25 -17.75 3.81
CA ARG A 167 8.41 -18.56 3.38
C ARG A 167 9.68 -17.72 3.26
N GLU A 168 9.59 -16.54 2.64
CA GLU A 168 10.75 -15.65 2.49
C GLU A 168 11.23 -15.05 3.83
N LEU A 169 10.32 -14.78 4.76
CA LEU A 169 10.65 -14.32 6.11
C LEU A 169 11.35 -15.39 6.95
N LEU A 170 11.02 -16.67 6.75
CA LEU A 170 11.57 -17.80 7.50
C LEU A 170 12.83 -18.40 6.85
N LYS A 171 13.13 -18.01 5.61
CA LYS A 171 14.26 -18.55 4.87
C LYS A 171 15.59 -18.09 5.48
N PRO A 172 16.48 -19.00 5.92
CA PRO A 172 17.80 -18.63 6.38
C PRO A 172 18.66 -18.21 5.18
N ASP A 173 18.94 -16.92 5.07
CA ASP A 173 19.75 -16.35 3.99
C ASP A 173 20.82 -15.39 4.56
N ILE A 174 21.90 -15.19 3.79
CA ILE A 174 23.00 -14.28 4.17
C ILE A 174 22.53 -12.82 4.17
N LEU A 175 21.68 -12.45 3.20
CA LEU A 175 21.11 -11.11 3.07
C LEU A 175 19.64 -11.13 3.48
N PRO A 176 19.18 -10.21 4.35
CA PRO A 176 17.78 -10.12 4.72
C PRO A 176 16.93 -9.71 3.49
N PRO A 177 15.69 -10.21 3.37
CA PRO A 177 14.83 -9.83 2.26
C PRO A 177 14.21 -8.46 2.47
N PHE A 178 14.17 -7.66 1.40
CA PHE A 178 13.21 -6.59 1.20
C PHE A 178 12.10 -7.11 0.28
N ILE A 179 10.92 -7.32 0.84
CA ILE A 179 9.76 -7.89 0.17
C ILE A 179 8.78 -6.76 -0.13
N TYR A 180 8.41 -6.62 -1.40
CA TYR A 180 7.28 -5.81 -1.85
C TYR A 180 6.20 -6.72 -2.41
N ALA A 181 5.00 -6.66 -1.84
CA ALA A 181 3.89 -7.52 -2.22
C ALA A 181 2.63 -6.72 -2.53
N VAL A 182 1.83 -7.21 -3.49
CA VAL A 182 0.55 -6.61 -3.89
C VAL A 182 -0.51 -7.70 -3.96
N SER A 183 -1.52 -7.60 -3.09
CA SER A 183 -2.67 -8.53 -3.00
C SER A 183 -3.72 -8.23 -4.08
N VAL A 184 -4.70 -9.12 -4.30
CA VAL A 184 -5.73 -8.97 -5.37
C VAL A 184 -7.12 -9.48 -4.97
N ALA A 185 -7.28 -10.34 -3.96
CA ALA A 185 -8.54 -11.08 -3.73
C ALA A 185 -9.81 -10.21 -3.53
N THR A 186 -9.62 -8.97 -3.10
CA THR A 186 -10.66 -7.96 -2.85
C THR A 186 -11.00 -7.10 -4.07
N HIS A 187 -10.38 -7.36 -5.22
CA HIS A 187 -10.62 -6.65 -6.48
C HIS A 187 -12.08 -6.82 -6.95
N GLY A 188 -12.65 -5.74 -7.51
CA GLY A 188 -14.00 -5.74 -8.09
C GLY A 188 -14.09 -6.49 -9.44
N PRO A 189 -15.27 -6.54 -10.07
CA PRO A 189 -16.54 -5.96 -9.62
C PRO A 189 -17.21 -6.77 -8.51
N TYR A 190 -18.05 -6.10 -7.73
CA TYR A 190 -18.83 -6.69 -6.64
C TYR A 190 -20.23 -7.07 -7.12
N ARG A 191 -20.73 -8.23 -6.69
CA ARG A 191 -21.99 -8.82 -7.21
C ARG A 191 -22.81 -9.48 -6.11
N SER A 192 -24.11 -9.59 -6.37
CA SER A 192 -25.01 -10.36 -5.51
C SER A 192 -24.63 -11.83 -5.54
N ARG A 193 -24.65 -12.49 -4.38
CA ARG A 193 -24.49 -13.95 -4.21
C ARG A 193 -23.16 -14.57 -4.71
N SER A 194 -22.09 -13.79 -4.83
CA SER A 194 -20.73 -14.35 -4.98
C SER A 194 -20.20 -14.94 -3.66
N GLY A 195 -19.34 -15.95 -3.77
CA GLY A 195 -18.68 -16.59 -2.64
C GLY A 195 -19.59 -17.44 -1.75
N ASN A 196 -19.09 -17.83 -0.58
CA ASN A 196 -19.84 -18.64 0.38
C ASN A 196 -20.91 -17.79 1.09
N GLN A 197 -22.19 -18.07 0.79
CA GLN A 197 -23.31 -17.32 1.36
C GLN A 197 -23.46 -17.51 2.87
N GLN A 198 -22.95 -18.60 3.44
CA GLN A 198 -23.02 -18.84 4.90
C GLN A 198 -22.02 -17.99 5.68
N GLU A 199 -20.92 -17.59 5.04
CA GLU A 199 -19.88 -16.75 5.63
C GLU A 199 -20.06 -15.26 5.31
N ARG A 200 -21.14 -14.90 4.61
CA ARG A 200 -21.38 -13.54 4.15
C ARG A 200 -21.62 -12.61 5.33
N VAL A 201 -20.90 -11.50 5.36
CA VAL A 201 -21.12 -10.38 6.28
C VAL A 201 -22.36 -9.63 5.81
N GLN A 202 -23.26 -9.31 6.73
CA GLN A 202 -24.57 -8.73 6.44
C GLN A 202 -24.64 -7.27 6.89
N VAL A 203 -25.32 -6.44 6.09
CA VAL A 203 -25.66 -5.06 6.51
C VAL A 203 -26.89 -5.12 7.41
N LEU A 204 -26.75 -4.61 8.64
CA LEU A 204 -27.85 -4.53 9.60
C LEU A 204 -28.60 -3.21 9.54
N ASP A 205 -27.89 -2.11 9.26
CA ASP A 205 -28.47 -0.77 9.22
C ASP A 205 -27.56 0.21 8.48
N SER A 206 -28.17 1.22 7.89
CA SER A 206 -27.48 2.32 7.19
C SER A 206 -28.20 3.64 7.47
N PRO A 207 -27.48 4.73 7.73
CA PRO A 207 -28.08 6.05 7.89
C PRO A 207 -28.92 6.47 6.68
N ALA A 208 -30.10 7.05 6.91
CA ALA A 208 -31.04 7.42 5.86
C ALA A 208 -30.45 8.43 4.86
N GLU A 209 -29.54 9.31 5.31
CA GLU A 209 -28.86 10.30 4.49
C GLU A 209 -27.95 9.69 3.40
N LEU A 210 -27.54 8.42 3.56
CA LEU A 210 -26.74 7.71 2.57
C LEU A 210 -27.59 7.17 1.40
N GLN A 211 -28.92 7.15 1.54
CA GLN A 211 -29.87 6.67 0.53
C GLN A 211 -29.45 5.31 -0.09
N VAL A 212 -28.97 4.40 0.76
CA VAL A 212 -28.51 3.06 0.35
C VAL A 212 -29.71 2.27 -0.18
N THR A 213 -29.55 1.63 -1.35
CA THR A 213 -30.56 0.77 -1.96
C THR A 213 -30.17 -0.70 -1.79
N ASP A 214 -31.08 -1.64 -2.00
CA ASP A 214 -30.78 -3.08 -1.98
C ASP A 214 -29.62 -3.45 -2.92
N TRP A 215 -29.53 -2.78 -4.08
CA TRP A 215 -28.42 -2.96 -5.01
C TRP A 215 -27.07 -2.55 -4.42
N HIS A 216 -27.04 -1.48 -3.61
CA HIS A 216 -25.84 -1.05 -2.90
C HIS A 216 -25.51 -2.01 -1.75
N ILE A 217 -26.51 -2.46 -0.99
CA ILE A 217 -26.34 -3.45 0.09
C ILE A 217 -25.70 -4.72 -0.45
N ASP A 218 -26.26 -5.30 -1.53
CA ASP A 218 -25.75 -6.53 -2.14
C ASP A 218 -24.27 -6.45 -2.54
N ARG A 219 -23.83 -5.30 -3.05
CA ARG A 219 -22.44 -5.09 -3.45
C ARG A 219 -21.53 -4.82 -2.27
N LEU A 220 -22.01 -4.05 -1.30
CA LEU A 220 -21.27 -3.78 -0.08
C LEU A 220 -21.01 -5.06 0.68
N GLU A 221 -22.03 -5.90 0.88
CA GLU A 221 -21.91 -7.19 1.54
C GLU A 221 -20.91 -8.12 0.85
N ASP A 222 -20.89 -8.18 -0.49
CA ASP A 222 -19.87 -8.95 -1.21
C ASP A 222 -18.46 -8.41 -0.92
N TYR A 223 -18.27 -7.09 -1.02
CA TYR A 223 -16.99 -6.47 -0.74
C TYR A 223 -16.50 -6.69 0.69
N VAL A 224 -17.34 -6.42 1.71
CA VAL A 224 -16.94 -6.59 3.11
C VAL A 224 -16.78 -8.06 3.49
N SER A 225 -17.47 -8.98 2.80
CA SER A 225 -17.22 -10.42 2.95
C SER A 225 -15.84 -10.81 2.41
N ARG A 226 -15.41 -10.25 1.27
CA ARG A 226 -14.04 -10.46 0.76
C ARG A 226 -12.99 -9.85 1.68
N LEU A 227 -13.24 -8.67 2.26
CA LEU A 227 -12.39 -8.11 3.31
C LEU A 227 -12.28 -9.03 4.52
N SER A 228 -13.38 -9.68 4.92
CA SER A 228 -13.38 -10.64 6.04
C SER A 228 -12.55 -11.89 5.76
N VAL A 229 -12.58 -12.39 4.52
CA VAL A 229 -11.69 -13.47 4.07
C VAL A 229 -10.23 -13.02 4.11
N LEU A 230 -9.93 -11.86 3.52
CA LEU A 230 -8.59 -11.25 3.52
C LEU A 230 -8.05 -11.07 4.95
N ASP A 231 -8.85 -10.52 5.86
CA ASP A 231 -8.47 -10.29 7.26
C ASP A 231 -8.14 -11.58 8.01
N ARG A 232 -8.90 -12.65 7.75
CA ARG A 232 -8.63 -13.97 8.29
C ARG A 232 -7.31 -14.55 7.77
N GLU A 233 -7.01 -14.33 6.49
CA GLU A 233 -5.75 -14.75 5.85
C GLU A 233 -4.54 -13.91 6.29
N LEU A 234 -4.75 -12.65 6.69
CA LEU A 234 -3.71 -11.78 7.23
C LEU A 234 -3.22 -12.20 8.63
N LYS A 235 -4.07 -12.87 9.42
CA LYS A 235 -3.71 -13.23 10.80
C LYS A 235 -2.42 -14.07 10.90
N PRO A 236 -2.26 -15.21 10.19
CA PRO A 236 -1.00 -15.95 10.20
C PRO A 236 0.20 -15.13 9.71
N LEU A 237 -0.01 -14.27 8.70
CA LEU A 237 1.05 -13.39 8.20
C LEU A 237 1.51 -12.39 9.26
N PHE A 238 0.58 -11.78 10.01
CA PHE A 238 0.92 -10.88 11.12
C PHE A 238 1.74 -11.61 12.19
N GLU A 239 1.34 -12.84 12.55
CA GLU A 239 2.09 -13.67 13.49
C GLU A 239 3.51 -14.00 12.96
N ALA A 240 3.66 -14.26 11.65
CA ALA A 240 4.95 -14.49 11.02
C ALA A 240 5.83 -13.22 10.97
N ILE A 241 5.26 -12.06 10.68
CA ILE A 241 5.95 -10.76 10.73
C ILE A 241 6.49 -10.49 12.14
N GLU A 242 5.66 -10.66 13.18
CA GLU A 242 6.08 -10.47 14.56
C GLU A 242 7.16 -11.46 14.97
N ARG A 243 6.99 -12.74 14.62
CA ARG A 243 7.94 -13.81 14.95
C ARG A 243 9.30 -13.65 14.26
N SER A 244 9.32 -13.15 13.03
CA SER A 244 10.56 -12.92 12.27
C SER A 244 11.29 -11.63 12.68
N GLY A 245 10.64 -10.75 13.45
CA GLY A 245 11.17 -9.43 13.77
C GLY A 245 11.29 -8.52 12.54
N ALA A 246 10.48 -8.77 11.51
CA ALA A 246 10.47 -7.99 10.29
C ALA A 246 9.99 -6.56 10.55
N ARG A 247 10.60 -5.60 9.86
CA ARG A 247 10.08 -4.24 9.74
C ARG A 247 8.99 -4.24 8.68
N PHE A 248 7.88 -3.54 8.90
CA PHE A 248 6.78 -3.60 7.95
C PHE A 248 6.06 -2.27 7.74
N LEU A 249 5.48 -2.17 6.55
CA LEU A 249 4.49 -1.19 6.14
C LEU A 249 3.39 -1.95 5.39
N ILE A 250 2.17 -1.93 5.92
CA ILE A 250 0.99 -2.55 5.30
C ILE A 250 0.00 -1.43 5.03
N LEU A 251 -0.46 -1.27 3.80
CA LEU A 251 -1.37 -0.18 3.41
C LEU A 251 -2.41 -0.64 2.39
N GLY A 252 -3.60 -0.04 2.44
CA GLY A 252 -4.54 -0.11 1.32
C GLY A 252 -4.06 0.72 0.13
N ASP A 253 -4.25 0.23 -1.09
CA ASP A 253 -3.77 0.91 -2.30
C ASP A 253 -4.72 2.00 -2.83
N HIS A 254 -6.03 1.81 -2.68
CA HIS A 254 -7.09 2.77 -2.96
C HIS A 254 -8.43 2.35 -2.34
N HIS A 255 -9.41 3.27 -2.31
CA HIS A 255 -10.81 2.91 -2.07
C HIS A 255 -11.35 1.99 -3.18
N PRO A 256 -12.33 1.11 -2.88
CA PRO A 256 -12.94 0.25 -3.90
C PRO A 256 -13.72 1.06 -4.95
N SER A 257 -14.15 0.36 -6.01
CA SER A 257 -14.89 0.93 -7.15
C SER A 257 -15.99 1.93 -6.76
N PRO A 258 -16.25 2.97 -7.58
CA PRO A 258 -17.37 3.91 -7.39
C PRO A 258 -18.73 3.25 -7.22
N SER A 259 -18.90 2.01 -7.72
CA SER A 259 -20.12 1.22 -7.53
C SER A 259 -20.45 0.90 -6.06
N LEU A 260 -19.52 1.12 -5.13
CA LEU A 260 -19.72 1.06 -3.68
C LEU A 260 -19.77 2.43 -3.00
N SER A 261 -19.64 3.54 -3.74
CA SER A 261 -19.65 4.85 -3.11
C SER A 261 -21.07 5.29 -2.79
N PHE A 262 -21.44 5.24 -1.51
CA PHE A 262 -22.76 5.65 -0.97
C PHE A 262 -23.00 7.16 -1.02
N THR A 263 -22.13 7.93 -1.67
CA THR A 263 -22.32 9.37 -1.81
C THR A 263 -22.86 9.71 -3.20
N HIS A 264 -23.95 10.47 -3.22
CA HIS A 264 -24.64 11.03 -4.39
C HIS A 264 -23.76 11.74 -5.45
N HIS A 265 -22.45 11.85 -5.23
CA HIS A 265 -21.50 12.49 -6.12
C HIS A 265 -20.93 11.57 -7.21
N LEU A 266 -21.24 10.26 -7.19
CA LEU A 266 -20.74 9.30 -8.19
C LEU A 266 -21.86 8.63 -9.01
N GLY A 267 -22.84 9.44 -9.42
CA GLY A 267 -23.71 9.17 -10.57
C GLY A 267 -24.70 8.01 -10.42
N PRO A 268 -25.71 7.94 -11.32
CA PRO A 268 -26.64 6.82 -11.35
C PRO A 268 -25.92 5.50 -11.71
N PRO A 269 -26.56 4.34 -11.44
CA PRO A 269 -26.07 3.03 -11.85
C PRO A 269 -25.65 3.05 -13.32
N GLY A 270 -24.39 2.71 -13.61
CA GLY A 270 -23.89 2.60 -14.99
C GLY A 270 -22.91 3.70 -15.45
N THR A 271 -22.53 4.67 -14.61
CA THR A 271 -21.41 5.58 -14.92
C THR A 271 -20.32 5.55 -13.84
N PRO A 272 -19.41 4.56 -13.86
CA PRO A 272 -18.31 4.56 -12.91
C PRO A 272 -17.35 5.69 -13.28
N LYS A 273 -17.42 6.81 -12.55
CA LYS A 273 -16.33 7.77 -12.51
C LYS A 273 -15.28 7.19 -11.57
N PHE A 274 -14.31 6.44 -12.11
CA PHE A 274 -13.11 5.92 -11.41
C PHE A 274 -12.16 7.05 -10.93
N GLN A 275 -12.68 8.27 -10.80
CA GLN A 275 -11.93 9.48 -10.54
C GLN A 275 -12.80 10.38 -9.68
N SER A 276 -12.43 10.50 -8.42
CA SER A 276 -12.90 11.57 -7.57
C SER A 276 -11.76 12.54 -7.33
N THR A 277 -12.11 13.78 -6.99
CA THR A 277 -11.14 14.74 -6.42
C THR A 277 -11.42 14.95 -4.92
N GLU A 278 -12.38 14.19 -4.38
CA GLU A 278 -12.81 14.30 -3.01
C GLU A 278 -11.76 13.68 -2.08
N PRO A 279 -11.09 14.48 -1.22
CA PRO A 279 -9.92 14.00 -0.49
C PRO A 279 -10.15 12.73 0.34
N ARG A 280 -11.34 12.57 0.92
CA ARG A 280 -11.67 11.39 1.74
C ARG A 280 -11.63 10.07 0.97
N LEU A 281 -11.90 10.08 -0.34
CA LEU A 281 -11.92 8.89 -1.18
C LEU A 281 -10.51 8.44 -1.60
N HIS A 282 -9.49 9.20 -1.19
CA HIS A 282 -8.08 8.93 -1.39
C HIS A 282 -7.39 8.56 -0.08
N LEU A 283 -8.12 8.35 1.01
CA LEU A 283 -7.55 7.95 2.29
C LEU A 283 -7.66 6.44 2.45
N THR A 284 -6.53 5.78 2.66
CA THR A 284 -6.49 4.35 2.97
C THR A 284 -5.76 4.11 4.30
N PRO A 285 -6.21 3.12 5.10
CA PRO A 285 -5.57 2.79 6.35
C PRO A 285 -4.20 2.14 6.09
N ALA A 286 -3.25 2.44 6.96
CA ALA A 286 -1.91 1.88 6.93
C ALA A 286 -1.39 1.61 8.35
N ILE A 287 -0.64 0.51 8.47
CA ILE A 287 0.03 0.09 9.70
C ILE A 287 1.52 0.09 9.41
N VAL A 288 2.27 0.74 10.28
CA VAL A 288 3.73 0.78 10.24
C VAL A 288 4.28 0.33 11.58
N ASP A 289 5.39 -0.38 11.58
CA ASP A 289 6.07 -0.81 12.80
C ASP A 289 6.28 0.35 13.80
N ARG A 290 5.77 0.20 15.03
CA ARG A 290 5.87 1.17 16.15
C ARG A 290 7.28 1.64 16.44
N MET A 291 8.30 0.86 16.14
CA MET A 291 9.68 1.27 16.41
C MET A 291 10.11 2.51 15.60
N THR A 292 9.29 2.96 14.64
CA THR A 292 9.42 4.22 13.89
C THR A 292 8.74 5.44 14.56
N HIS A 293 8.15 5.27 15.75
CA HIS A 293 7.14 6.12 16.39
C HIS A 293 7.41 7.63 16.46
N ARG A 294 8.65 8.11 16.46
CA ARG A 294 8.91 9.55 16.59
C ARG A 294 8.52 10.37 15.35
N ARG A 295 8.34 9.76 14.17
CA ARG A 295 8.05 10.51 12.92
C ARG A 295 6.60 10.46 12.43
N TRP A 296 5.81 9.47 12.86
CA TRP A 296 4.48 9.18 12.28
C TRP A 296 3.29 9.60 13.16
N ALA A 297 3.52 10.08 14.38
CA ALA A 297 2.49 10.49 15.32
C ALA A 297 1.74 11.80 14.97
N ARG A 298 1.91 12.34 13.75
CA ARG A 298 1.27 13.59 13.34
C ARG A 298 -0.13 13.28 12.81
N LYS A 299 -1.15 13.84 13.48
CA LYS A 299 -2.53 13.84 13.01
C LYS A 299 -2.59 14.66 11.73
N ASP A 300 -2.89 14.02 10.61
CA ASP A 300 -3.33 14.51 9.29
C ASP A 300 -3.03 13.39 8.24
N PRO A 301 -3.73 13.32 7.09
CA PRO A 301 -3.39 12.36 6.03
C PRO A 301 -1.94 12.49 5.56
N PHE A 302 -1.21 11.38 5.54
CA PHE A 302 0.18 11.38 5.07
C PHE A 302 0.23 11.27 3.55
N PRO A 303 0.94 12.15 2.82
CA PRO A 303 0.99 12.06 1.35
C PRO A 303 1.53 10.69 0.89
N GLY A 304 0.81 10.00 -0.01
CA GLY A 304 1.13 8.63 -0.44
C GLY A 304 2.55 8.49 -0.97
N HIS A 305 2.98 9.38 -1.87
CA HIS A 305 4.36 9.44 -2.37
C HIS A 305 5.43 9.64 -1.30
N CYS A 306 5.08 10.11 -0.10
CA CYS A 306 6.03 10.26 0.99
C CYS A 306 6.21 9.00 1.83
N VAL A 307 5.22 8.11 1.84
CA VAL A 307 5.16 6.98 2.79
C VAL A 307 6.40 6.08 2.64
N GLY A 308 6.75 5.69 1.42
CA GLY A 308 7.86 4.76 1.17
C GLY A 308 9.21 5.35 1.52
N LEU A 309 9.46 6.61 1.13
CA LEU A 309 10.71 7.31 1.44
C LEU A 309 10.89 7.53 2.95
N GLU A 310 9.82 7.92 3.64
CA GLU A 310 9.84 8.13 5.09
C GLU A 310 10.04 6.82 5.85
N PHE A 311 9.41 5.74 5.39
CA PHE A 311 9.61 4.41 5.96
C PHE A 311 11.06 3.95 5.77
N SER A 312 11.59 4.00 4.55
CA SER A 312 12.99 3.67 4.27
C SER A 312 13.98 4.53 5.08
N SER A 313 13.77 5.84 5.13
CA SER A 313 14.61 6.77 5.91
C SER A 313 14.56 6.46 7.41
N ALA A 314 13.39 6.13 7.95
CA ALA A 314 13.23 5.78 9.37
C ALA A 314 13.95 4.47 9.73
N LEU A 315 14.11 3.56 8.78
CA LEU A 315 14.91 2.34 8.92
C LEU A 315 16.42 2.56 8.74
N GLY A 316 16.85 3.80 8.44
CA GLY A 316 18.26 4.12 8.21
C GLY A 316 18.77 3.72 6.81
N ILE A 317 17.87 3.44 5.87
CA ILE A 317 18.23 3.16 4.47
C ILE A 317 18.73 4.43 3.82
N SER A 318 19.90 4.35 3.18
CA SER A 318 20.48 5.48 2.46
C SER A 318 19.68 5.76 1.20
N LEU A 319 18.98 6.89 1.19
CA LEU A 319 18.25 7.37 0.01
C LEU A 319 19.21 7.92 -1.04
N SER A 320 18.86 7.78 -2.32
CA SER A 320 19.58 8.42 -3.43
C SER A 320 19.49 9.95 -3.34
N ARG A 321 20.22 10.66 -4.21
CA ARG A 321 20.07 12.12 -4.36
C ARG A 321 18.62 12.50 -4.67
N LEU A 322 18.01 11.86 -5.68
CA LEU A 322 16.67 12.20 -6.15
C LEU A 322 15.60 11.87 -5.11
N GLN A 323 15.69 10.69 -4.48
CA GLN A 323 14.85 10.31 -3.36
C GLN A 323 14.98 11.27 -2.18
N THR A 324 16.20 11.76 -1.89
CA THR A 324 16.41 12.77 -0.82
C THR A 324 15.72 14.10 -1.17
N ILE A 325 15.69 14.49 -2.45
CA ILE A 325 14.97 15.69 -2.89
C ILE A 325 13.46 15.50 -2.65
N PHE A 326 12.87 14.39 -3.08
CA PHE A 326 11.45 14.10 -2.82
C PHE A 326 11.14 13.97 -1.33
N HIS A 327 11.99 13.29 -0.55
CA HIS A 327 11.83 13.13 0.89
C HIS A 327 11.83 14.46 1.65
N LYS A 328 12.71 15.40 1.28
CA LYS A 328 12.70 16.75 1.87
C LYS A 328 11.40 17.51 1.57
N ARG A 329 10.85 17.33 0.36
CA ARG A 329 9.58 17.94 -0.05
C ARG A 329 8.38 17.40 0.73
N CYS A 330 8.43 16.16 1.21
CA CYS A 330 7.41 15.61 2.11
C CYS A 330 7.22 16.42 3.39
N SER A 331 8.28 17.04 3.92
CA SER A 331 8.17 17.92 5.10
C SER A 331 7.54 19.27 4.74
N PHE A 332 7.89 19.82 3.57
CA PHE A 332 7.35 21.08 3.06
C PHE A 332 5.85 20.98 2.76
N GLU A 333 5.42 19.90 2.09
CA GLU A 333 4.01 19.68 1.73
C GLU A 333 3.12 19.39 2.96
N ARG A 334 3.69 18.85 4.04
CA ARG A 334 2.99 18.70 5.34
C ARG A 334 2.80 20.02 6.09
N GLU A 335 3.67 21.01 5.86
CA GLU A 335 3.56 22.33 6.51
C GLU A 335 2.63 23.27 5.75
N VAL A 336 2.45 23.06 4.45
CA VAL A 336 1.57 23.84 3.58
C VAL A 336 0.29 23.04 3.31
N ALA A 337 -0.63 23.01 4.28
CA ALA A 337 -1.97 22.41 4.13
C ALA A 337 -2.89 23.20 3.16
N SER A 338 -2.35 23.85 2.12
CA SER A 338 -3.10 24.73 1.24
C SER A 338 -2.99 24.31 -0.22
N SER A 339 -4.15 24.20 -0.85
CA SER A 339 -4.46 23.64 -2.16
C SER A 339 -3.92 24.42 -3.38
N LYS A 340 -2.74 25.03 -3.30
CA LYS A 340 -2.09 25.70 -4.43
C LYS A 340 -0.56 25.56 -4.37
N HIS A 341 -0.04 24.45 -4.90
CA HIS A 341 1.36 24.38 -5.31
C HIS A 341 1.66 25.53 -6.28
N SER A 342 2.77 26.24 -6.07
CA SER A 342 3.16 27.35 -6.94
C SER A 342 3.45 26.83 -8.36
N LYS A 343 3.40 27.71 -9.36
CA LYS A 343 3.79 27.34 -10.73
C LYS A 343 5.25 26.87 -10.78
N GLU A 344 6.11 27.43 -9.95
CA GLU A 344 7.52 27.02 -9.84
C GLU A 344 7.64 25.62 -9.25
N GLU A 345 6.83 25.30 -8.24
CA GLU A 345 6.80 23.97 -7.65
C GLU A 345 6.34 22.91 -8.64
N LYS A 346 5.29 23.23 -9.41
CA LYS A 346 4.80 22.39 -10.51
C LYS A 346 5.89 22.10 -11.53
N ASN A 347 6.58 23.14 -12.00
CA ASN A 347 7.66 23.01 -12.97
C ASN A 347 8.82 22.19 -12.41
N LEU A 348 9.21 22.42 -11.15
CA LEU A 348 10.29 21.67 -10.50
C LEU A 348 9.96 20.18 -10.41
N VAL A 349 8.76 19.81 -9.95
CA VAL A 349 8.34 18.40 -9.87
C VAL A 349 8.31 17.78 -11.26
N TYR A 350 7.82 18.51 -12.26
CA TYR A 350 7.82 18.05 -13.65
C TYR A 350 9.26 17.78 -14.14
N ASP A 351 10.19 18.71 -13.94
CA ASP A 351 11.59 18.54 -14.33
C ASP A 351 12.24 17.34 -13.61
N LEU A 352 11.96 17.16 -12.31
CA LEU A 352 12.43 15.99 -11.55
C LEU A 352 11.87 14.67 -12.12
N LEU A 353 10.62 14.64 -12.57
CA LEU A 353 10.00 13.45 -13.14
C LEU A 353 10.59 13.10 -14.52
N PHE A 354 10.72 14.08 -15.42
CA PHE A 354 11.07 13.80 -16.81
C PHE A 354 12.58 13.84 -17.06
N SER A 355 13.30 14.78 -16.46
CA SER A 355 14.74 14.93 -16.68
C SER A 355 15.59 14.07 -15.76
N GLU A 356 15.24 13.97 -14.48
CA GLU A 356 16.06 13.27 -13.48
C GLU A 356 15.61 11.82 -13.25
N LEU A 357 14.32 11.59 -12.93
CA LEU A 357 13.78 10.23 -12.77
C LEU A 357 13.73 9.49 -14.11
N GLY A 358 13.53 10.22 -15.20
CA GLY A 358 13.62 9.70 -16.55
C GLY A 358 12.33 9.14 -17.12
N LEU A 359 11.18 9.73 -16.75
CA LEU A 359 9.91 9.44 -17.41
C LEU A 359 9.96 9.87 -18.89
N GLU A 360 9.44 9.02 -19.77
CA GLU A 360 9.45 9.24 -21.22
C GLU A 360 8.00 9.28 -21.76
N PRO A 361 7.45 10.48 -22.04
CA PRO A 361 6.13 10.59 -22.64
C PRO A 361 6.10 9.90 -24.01
N LYS A 362 5.00 9.19 -24.27
CA LYS A 362 4.75 8.61 -25.60
C LYS A 362 4.40 9.68 -26.62
#